data_AF-A0A644W8A9-F1
#
_entry.id   AF-A0A644W8A9-F1
#
_cell.length_a   1.000
_cell.length_b   1.000
_cell.length_c   1.000
_cell.angle_alpha   90.00
_cell.angle_beta   90.00
_cell.angle_gamma   90.00
#
_symmetry.space_group_name_H-M   'P 1'
#
loop_
_entity.id
_entity.type
_entity.pdbx_description
1 polymer ?
#
loop_
_entity_poly.entity_id
_entity_poly.type
_entity_poly.pdbx_seq_one_letter_code
_entity_poly.pdbx_strand_id
1 'polypeptide(L)'
;MANKKFSLLKSSNSSLVEEDTIIKKKEDYPIIDTEVIEFITKEFPKASIEIANSLTNLKNTLEKSIDFIEDTSSSIIKNERNFNLSGKYREISVRLYDISISIEKYIDWMDSIRNKNEKFDSTTKKEEEEYLPLDESILNNYLEIYNDFTDKTPLSFKLDNFKVQSDDWNDIVIKTADILNKNYKFSRDIMYSNITLPEIISKKSPENEFRDTIIEMLIEYKIDLSKYLILVK
;
A
#
# COMPACT_ATOMS: atom_id res chain seq x y z
N MET A 1 -39.83 54.94 -49.67
CA MET A 1 -39.40 53.63 -50.20
C MET A 1 -38.55 52.97 -49.11
N ALA A 2 -39.07 51.99 -48.37
CA ALA A 2 -38.79 50.54 -48.55
C ALA A 2 -37.27 50.24 -48.51
N ASN A 3 -36.68 49.36 -47.71
CA ASN A 3 -37.18 48.12 -47.10
C ASN A 3 -36.26 47.66 -45.96
N LYS A 4 -36.85 46.85 -45.05
CA LYS A 4 -36.18 45.97 -44.08
C LYS A 4 -35.13 45.05 -44.72
N LYS A 5 -34.11 44.62 -43.96
CA LYS A 5 -33.84 43.19 -43.68
C LYS A 5 -32.79 42.98 -42.58
N PHE A 6 -33.13 42.07 -41.67
CA PHE A 6 -32.32 41.45 -40.63
C PHE A 6 -31.26 40.49 -41.21
N SER A 7 -30.10 40.38 -40.53
CA SER A 7 -29.37 39.10 -40.28
C SER A 7 -28.24 39.37 -39.27
N LEU A 8 -28.39 38.95 -38.01
CA LEU A 8 -27.85 37.70 -37.41
C LEU A 8 -26.33 37.71 -37.11
N LEU A 9 -26.05 37.88 -35.81
CA LEU A 9 -25.16 37.10 -34.94
C LEU A 9 -23.63 36.98 -35.19
N LYS A 10 -22.94 37.22 -34.06
CA LYS A 10 -21.69 36.61 -33.55
C LYS A 10 -20.38 37.02 -34.23
N SER A 11 -19.29 37.26 -33.52
CA SER A 11 -19.02 37.50 -32.09
C SER A 11 -17.58 37.99 -32.09
N SER A 12 -17.33 39.18 -31.55
CA SER A 12 -15.99 39.72 -31.42
C SER A 12 -15.17 38.82 -30.48
N ASN A 13 -14.16 38.14 -31.02
CA ASN A 13 -13.12 37.46 -30.24
C ASN A 13 -12.33 38.52 -29.47
N SER A 14 -12.74 38.81 -28.24
CA SER A 14 -11.83 39.34 -27.22
C SER A 14 -11.05 38.16 -26.66
N SER A 15 -9.87 37.90 -27.22
CA SER A 15 -8.87 37.04 -26.61
C SER A 15 -8.41 37.69 -25.31
N LEU A 16 -9.11 37.36 -24.22
CA LEU A 16 -8.58 37.45 -22.87
C LEU A 16 -7.36 36.52 -22.85
N VAL A 17 -6.19 37.12 -22.76
CA VAL A 17 -4.97 36.40 -22.39
C VAL A 17 -5.17 36.03 -20.92
N GLU A 18 -5.77 34.86 -20.70
CA GLU A 18 -5.62 34.16 -19.43
C GLU A 18 -4.13 33.82 -19.35
N GLU A 19 -3.42 34.50 -18.45
CA GLU A 19 -2.16 33.99 -17.94
C GLU A 19 -2.48 32.63 -17.33
N ASP A 20 -2.32 31.58 -18.13
CA ASP A 20 -2.08 30.24 -17.65
C ASP A 20 -0.83 30.32 -16.78
N THR A 21 -1.03 30.63 -15.49
CA THR A 21 -0.12 30.19 -14.45
C THR A 21 -0.11 28.68 -14.58
N ILE A 22 0.83 28.18 -15.38
CA ILE A 22 1.28 26.80 -15.35
C ILE A 22 1.69 26.60 -13.90
N ILE A 23 0.76 26.09 -13.09
CA ILE A 23 1.08 25.48 -11.81
C ILE A 23 1.98 24.33 -12.21
N LYS A 24 3.29 24.59 -12.22
CA LYS A 24 4.30 23.54 -12.34
C LYS A 24 3.88 22.52 -11.29
N LYS A 25 3.44 21.33 -11.73
CA LYS A 25 3.22 20.19 -10.83
C LYS A 25 4.47 20.16 -9.96
N LYS A 26 4.28 20.39 -8.66
CA LYS A 26 5.36 20.29 -7.67
C LYS A 26 5.97 18.92 -7.92
N GLU A 27 7.14 18.88 -8.56
CA GLU A 27 7.78 17.63 -8.96
C GLU A 27 7.87 16.74 -7.73
N ASP A 28 7.81 15.42 -7.94
CA ASP A 28 7.91 14.36 -6.93
C ASP A 28 9.30 14.38 -6.25
N TYR A 29 9.67 15.49 -5.63
CA TYR A 29 10.81 15.54 -4.72
C TYR A 29 10.44 14.61 -3.57
N PRO A 30 11.17 13.50 -3.38
CA PRO A 30 10.95 12.68 -2.22
C PRO A 30 11.12 13.58 -1.00
N ILE A 31 10.12 13.59 -0.12
CA ILE A 31 10.15 14.39 1.11
C ILE A 31 11.41 14.07 1.93
N ILE A 32 11.96 12.87 1.74
CA ILE A 32 13.13 12.37 2.43
C ILE A 32 14.07 11.69 1.43
N ASP A 33 15.32 12.15 1.40
CA ASP A 33 16.40 11.55 0.62
C ASP A 33 16.91 10.28 1.32
N THR A 34 16.80 9.14 0.63
CA THR A 34 17.18 7.83 1.17
C THR A 34 18.68 7.70 1.40
N GLU A 35 19.52 8.30 0.57
CA GLU A 35 20.99 8.24 0.75
C GLU A 35 21.40 9.00 2.01
N VAL A 36 20.77 10.16 2.25
CA VAL A 36 21.00 10.96 3.46
C VAL A 36 20.55 10.22 4.71
N ILE A 37 19.39 9.56 4.69
CA ILE A 37 18.90 8.81 5.86
C ILE A 37 19.70 7.52 6.11
N GLU A 38 20.17 6.83 5.07
CA GLU A 38 21.11 5.72 5.26
C GLU A 38 22.38 6.19 5.97
N PHE A 39 22.95 7.30 5.52
CA PHE A 39 24.12 7.91 6.16
C PHE A 39 23.86 8.31 7.62
N ILE A 40 22.75 9.00 7.89
CA ILE A 40 22.37 9.42 9.25
C ILE A 40 22.11 8.21 10.14
N THR A 41 21.49 7.15 9.62
CA THR A 41 21.22 5.92 10.38
C THR A 41 22.49 5.21 10.79
N LYS A 42 23.53 5.28 9.94
CA LYS A 42 24.84 4.69 10.21
C LYS A 42 25.69 5.55 11.15
N GLU A 43 25.85 6.83 10.84
CA GLU A 43 26.81 7.71 11.54
C GLU A 43 26.19 8.42 12.76
N PHE A 44 24.87 8.60 12.79
CA PHE A 44 24.14 9.35 13.82
C PHE A 44 22.86 8.61 14.26
N PRO A 45 22.95 7.40 14.84
CA PRO A 45 21.79 6.54 15.11
C PRO A 45 20.73 7.18 16.03
N LYS A 46 21.15 8.02 16.99
CA LYS A 46 20.21 8.77 17.84
C LYS A 46 19.34 9.74 17.03
N ALA A 47 19.94 10.44 16.07
CA ALA A 47 19.21 11.35 15.19
C ALA A 47 18.26 10.57 14.27
N SER A 48 18.66 9.41 13.77
CA SER A 48 17.79 8.51 13.00
C SER A 48 16.55 8.06 13.80
N ILE A 49 16.72 7.71 15.08
CA ILE A 49 15.59 7.37 15.97
C ILE A 49 14.64 8.56 16.18
N GLU A 50 15.17 9.77 16.38
CA GLU A 50 14.33 10.97 16.52
C GLU A 50 13.55 11.29 15.24
N ILE A 51 14.15 11.07 14.07
CA ILE A 51 13.48 11.20 12.77
C ILE A 51 12.35 10.17 12.65
N ALA A 52 12.61 8.90 12.95
CA ALA A 52 11.61 7.83 12.91
C ALA A 52 10.44 8.13 13.86
N ASN A 53 10.71 8.57 15.08
CA ASN A 53 9.67 8.97 16.05
C ASN A 53 8.82 10.16 15.54
N SER A 54 9.46 11.13 14.90
CA SER A 54 8.76 12.29 14.33
C SER A 54 7.84 11.87 13.18
N LEU A 55 8.29 10.93 12.34
CA LEU A 55 7.47 10.33 11.29
C LEU A 55 6.30 9.52 11.85
N THR A 56 6.51 8.74 12.90
CA THR A 56 5.44 8.02 13.61
C THR A 56 4.39 8.99 14.15
N ASN A 57 4.81 10.12 14.74
CA ASN A 57 3.89 11.15 15.21
C ASN A 57 3.10 11.80 14.07
N LEU A 58 3.75 12.05 12.93
CA LEU A 58 3.07 12.54 11.73
C LEU A 58 2.03 11.52 11.25
N LYS A 59 2.39 10.23 11.11
CA LYS A 59 1.48 9.13 10.76
C LYS A 59 0.24 9.14 11.65
N ASN A 60 0.43 9.12 12.97
CA ASN A 60 -0.66 9.14 13.95
C ASN A 60 -1.56 10.39 13.81
N THR A 61 -0.99 11.52 13.44
CA THR A 61 -1.74 12.77 13.21
C THR A 61 -2.57 12.69 11.93
N LEU A 62 -2.02 12.08 10.88
CA LEU A 62 -2.74 11.83 9.63
C LEU A 62 -3.92 10.88 9.86
N GLU A 63 -3.73 9.79 10.60
CA GLU A 63 -4.80 8.84 10.95
C GLU A 63 -5.95 9.51 11.69
N LYS A 64 -5.67 10.31 12.73
CA LYS A 64 -6.70 11.09 13.44
C LYS A 64 -7.40 12.10 12.52
N SER A 65 -6.68 12.66 11.56
CA SER A 65 -7.25 13.59 10.59
C SER A 65 -8.17 12.88 9.60
N ILE A 66 -7.83 11.66 9.19
CA ILE A 66 -8.67 10.80 8.35
C ILE A 66 -10.00 10.54 9.05
N ASP A 67 -9.96 10.08 10.31
CA ASP A 67 -11.16 9.83 11.11
C ASP A 67 -12.06 11.07 11.18
N PHE A 68 -11.47 12.22 11.49
CA PHE A 68 -12.19 13.50 11.55
C PHE A 68 -12.85 13.88 10.21
N ILE A 69 -12.15 13.69 9.08
CA ILE A 69 -12.69 13.98 7.75
C ILE A 69 -13.80 13.00 7.39
N GLU A 70 -13.68 11.72 7.74
CA GLU A 70 -14.74 10.71 7.51
C GLU A 70 -16.00 10.99 8.34
N ASP A 71 -15.84 11.38 9.61
CA ASP A 71 -16.94 11.80 10.47
C ASP A 71 -17.66 13.04 9.92
N THR A 72 -16.89 14.00 9.41
CA THR A 72 -17.41 15.20 8.77
C THR A 72 -18.15 14.86 7.48
N SER A 73 -17.57 13.98 6.65
CA SER A 73 -18.20 13.49 5.42
C SER A 73 -19.56 12.83 5.70
N SER A 74 -19.61 11.98 6.73
CA SER A 74 -20.84 11.32 7.19
C SER A 74 -21.88 12.32 7.68
N SER A 75 -21.44 13.37 8.40
CA SER A 75 -22.32 14.43 8.90
C SER A 75 -22.93 15.27 7.79
N ILE A 76 -22.18 15.56 6.73
CA ILE A 76 -22.67 16.30 5.55
C ILE A 76 -23.79 15.54 4.84
N ILE A 77 -23.68 14.21 4.71
CA ILE A 77 -24.77 13.39 4.15
C ILE A 77 -26.02 13.49 5.04
N LYS A 78 -25.85 13.34 6.36
CA LYS A 78 -26.97 13.33 7.32
C LYS A 78 -27.69 14.66 7.38
N ASN A 79 -26.95 15.77 7.45
CA ASN A 79 -27.51 17.09 7.74
C ASN A 79 -27.88 17.87 6.46
N GLU A 80 -27.03 17.79 5.43
CA GLU A 80 -27.13 18.64 4.25
C GLU A 80 -27.53 17.86 2.99
N ARG A 81 -27.49 16.52 3.02
CA ARG A 81 -27.69 15.63 1.87
C ARG A 81 -26.78 15.98 0.67
N ASN A 82 -25.61 16.55 0.95
CA ASN A 82 -24.66 16.96 -0.08
C ASN A 82 -23.67 15.83 -0.40
N PHE A 83 -24.10 14.92 -1.26
CA PHE A 83 -23.32 13.74 -1.67
C PHE A 83 -22.05 14.10 -2.46
N ASN A 84 -22.05 15.20 -3.21
CA ASN A 84 -20.87 15.63 -3.98
C ASN A 84 -19.74 16.06 -3.03
N LEU A 85 -20.06 16.91 -2.06
CA LEU A 85 -19.07 17.38 -1.09
C LEU A 85 -18.57 16.25 -0.19
N SER A 86 -19.46 15.38 0.28
CA SER A 86 -19.08 14.17 1.03
C SER A 86 -18.17 13.25 0.21
N GLY A 87 -18.46 13.07 -1.08
CA GLY A 87 -17.59 12.32 -2.00
C GLY A 87 -16.18 12.89 -2.07
N LYS A 88 -16.04 14.21 -2.21
CA LYS A 88 -14.73 14.88 -2.21
C LYS A 88 -13.96 14.69 -0.90
N TYR A 89 -14.66 14.75 0.24
CA TYR A 89 -14.00 14.58 1.54
C TYR A 89 -13.49 13.15 1.70
N ARG A 90 -14.28 12.17 1.25
CA ARG A 90 -13.88 10.75 1.25
C ARG A 90 -12.68 10.51 0.33
N GLU A 91 -12.65 11.12 -0.85
CA GLU A 91 -11.51 11.05 -1.77
C GLU A 91 -10.23 11.63 -1.11
N ILE A 92 -10.34 12.76 -0.41
CA ILE A 92 -9.21 13.36 0.30
C ILE A 92 -8.73 12.46 1.45
N SER A 93 -9.64 11.86 2.23
CA SER A 93 -9.30 10.89 3.28
C SER A 93 -8.49 9.71 2.73
N VAL A 94 -8.88 9.19 1.55
CA VAL A 94 -8.13 8.10 0.89
C VAL A 94 -6.73 8.55 0.51
N ARG A 95 -6.58 9.72 -0.10
CA ARG A 95 -5.25 10.25 -0.44
C ARG A 95 -4.38 10.49 0.80
N LEU A 96 -4.99 10.88 1.92
CA LEU A 96 -4.29 11.08 3.19
C LEU A 96 -3.85 9.74 3.80
N TYR A 97 -4.65 8.69 3.62
CA TYR A 97 -4.30 7.33 4.00
C TYR A 97 -3.10 6.78 3.21
N ASP A 98 -3.05 7.05 1.90
CA ASP A 98 -1.90 6.65 1.06
C ASP A 98 -0.58 7.29 1.55
N ILE A 99 -0.65 8.55 2.00
CA ILE A 99 0.50 9.24 2.60
C ILE A 99 0.89 8.58 3.93
N SER A 100 -0.09 8.23 4.78
CA SER A 100 0.15 7.53 6.05
C SER A 100 0.87 6.20 5.85
N ILE A 101 0.39 5.37 4.91
CA ILE A 101 1.04 4.10 4.55
C ILE A 101 2.46 4.33 4.03
N SER A 102 2.67 5.36 3.21
CA SER A 102 3.98 5.65 2.65
C SER A 102 4.99 6.03 3.75
N ILE A 103 4.54 6.76 4.78
CA ILE A 103 5.34 7.07 5.96
C ILE A 103 5.65 5.81 6.78
N GLU A 104 4.68 4.93 6.98
CA GLU A 104 4.89 3.66 7.69
C GLU A 104 5.95 2.79 7.00
N LYS A 105 5.85 2.61 5.67
CA LYS A 105 6.85 1.88 4.88
C LYS A 105 8.25 2.49 5.02
N TYR A 106 8.32 3.81 5.12
CA TYR A 106 9.58 4.51 5.30
C TYR A 106 10.19 4.24 6.68
N ILE A 107 9.38 4.26 7.74
CA ILE A 107 9.81 3.92 9.10
C ILE A 107 10.31 2.47 9.16
N ASP A 108 9.56 1.53 8.59
CA ASP A 108 9.95 0.12 8.52
C ASP A 108 11.30 -0.08 7.80
N TRP A 109 11.53 0.68 6.72
CA TRP A 109 12.80 0.68 6.00
C TRP A 109 13.94 1.21 6.86
N MET A 110 13.75 2.33 7.58
CA MET A 110 14.76 2.87 8.52
C MET A 110 15.12 1.86 9.61
N ASP A 111 14.12 1.17 10.17
CA ASP A 111 14.32 0.14 11.19
C ASP A 111 15.08 -1.06 10.64
N SER A 112 14.82 -1.44 9.38
CA SER A 112 15.54 -2.53 8.70
C SER A 112 17.04 -2.21 8.52
N ILE A 113 17.40 -0.95 8.27
CA ILE A 113 18.80 -0.51 8.14
C ILE A 113 19.49 -0.59 9.51
N ARG A 114 18.82 -0.12 10.57
CA ARG A 114 19.36 -0.18 11.93
C ARG A 114 19.63 -1.62 12.37
N ASN A 115 18.67 -2.52 12.15
CA ASN A 115 18.80 -3.94 12.52
C ASN A 115 19.89 -4.68 11.72
N LYS A 116 20.18 -4.26 10.48
CA LYS A 116 21.31 -4.80 9.70
C LYS A 116 22.65 -4.34 10.24
N ASN A 117 22.74 -3.11 10.76
CA ASN A 117 23.98 -2.53 11.29
C ASN A 117 24.35 -3.10 12.66
N GLU A 118 23.39 -3.51 13.49
CA GLU A 118 23.66 -4.15 14.80
C GLU A 118 24.37 -5.52 14.67
N LYS A 119 24.24 -6.21 13.54
CA LYS A 119 24.91 -7.50 13.29
C LYS A 119 26.40 -7.38 12.94
N PHE A 120 26.94 -6.18 12.71
CA PHE A 120 28.32 -5.99 12.26
C PHE A 120 29.31 -5.50 13.33
N ASP A 121 28.85 -5.14 14.53
CA ASP A 121 29.71 -4.47 15.53
C ASP A 121 29.96 -5.26 16.85
N SER A 122 29.58 -6.54 16.91
CA SER A 122 29.76 -7.35 18.12
C SER A 122 31.06 -8.14 18.15
N THR A 123 32.20 -7.44 18.17
CA THR A 123 33.42 -7.95 18.82
C THR A 123 33.55 -7.25 20.17
N THR A 124 32.85 -7.72 21.21
CA THR A 124 33.28 -7.73 22.63
C THR A 124 32.15 -8.28 23.53
N LYS A 125 32.41 -9.47 24.07
CA LYS A 125 31.98 -10.06 25.36
C LYS A 125 30.49 -10.01 25.78
N LYS A 126 29.87 -11.20 25.65
CA LYS A 126 28.93 -11.90 26.56
C LYS A 126 28.43 -11.16 27.81
N GLU A 127 27.11 -11.12 27.95
CA GLU A 127 26.41 -11.66 29.11
C GLU A 127 25.19 -12.45 28.61
N GLU A 128 24.98 -13.61 29.24
CA GLU A 128 24.07 -14.67 28.84
C GLU A 128 22.63 -14.31 29.26
N GLU A 129 21.72 -14.20 28.29
CA GLU A 129 20.32 -14.57 28.51
C GLU A 129 19.99 -15.75 27.61
N GLU A 130 19.70 -16.85 28.27
CA GLU A 130 19.37 -18.17 27.76
C GLU A 130 18.07 -18.11 26.93
N TYR A 131 18.19 -17.81 25.64
CA TYR A 131 17.17 -18.18 24.66
C TYR A 131 17.56 -19.53 24.05
N LEU A 132 16.73 -20.52 24.37
CA LEU A 132 16.72 -21.87 23.82
C LEU A 132 17.05 -21.89 22.31
N PRO A 133 17.83 -22.87 21.82
CA PRO A 133 18.16 -22.97 20.40
C PRO A 133 16.87 -23.27 19.62
N LEU A 134 16.36 -22.27 18.90
CA LEU A 134 15.33 -22.52 17.92
C LEU A 134 16.00 -23.17 16.71
N ASP A 135 15.88 -24.49 16.69
CA ASP A 135 16.28 -25.44 15.66
C ASP A 135 16.31 -24.81 14.25
N GLU A 136 17.53 -24.63 13.73
CA GLU A 136 17.87 -23.97 12.48
C GLU A 136 17.57 -24.88 11.25
N SER A 137 16.54 -25.73 11.32
CA SER A 137 16.25 -26.79 10.33
C SER A 137 15.00 -26.61 9.48
N ILE A 138 14.20 -25.54 9.65
CA ILE A 138 13.06 -25.25 8.74
C ILE A 138 13.50 -24.24 7.67
N LEU A 139 14.31 -24.71 6.74
CA LEU A 139 14.75 -23.98 5.55
C LEU A 139 13.60 -23.93 4.51
N ASN A 140 13.13 -22.72 4.15
CA ASN A 140 12.64 -22.34 2.81
C ASN A 140 11.50 -23.13 2.11
N ASN A 141 10.30 -23.25 2.69
CA ASN A 141 9.11 -23.67 1.92
C ASN A 141 8.11 -22.54 1.62
N TYR A 142 8.57 -21.28 1.54
CA TYR A 142 7.73 -20.21 1.00
C TYR A 142 7.76 -20.27 -0.52
N LEU A 143 6.59 -20.45 -1.12
CA LEU A 143 6.39 -20.47 -2.57
C LEU A 143 5.53 -19.28 -2.98
N GLU A 144 5.90 -18.65 -4.09
CA GLU A 144 5.09 -17.61 -4.72
C GLU A 144 3.76 -18.17 -5.23
N ILE A 145 2.70 -17.36 -5.20
CA ILE A 145 1.35 -17.81 -5.53
C ILE A 145 1.21 -18.37 -6.95
N TYR A 146 2.09 -18.01 -7.89
CA TYR A 146 2.06 -18.49 -9.27
C TYR A 146 2.79 -19.83 -9.50
N ASN A 147 3.38 -20.41 -8.45
CA ASN A 147 4.04 -21.71 -8.53
C ASN A 147 3.03 -22.87 -8.60
N ASP A 148 3.54 -24.07 -8.88
CA ASP A 148 2.76 -25.31 -8.82
C ASP A 148 2.60 -25.78 -7.37
N PHE A 149 1.36 -26.03 -6.96
CA PHE A 149 0.99 -26.52 -5.62
C PHE A 149 0.38 -27.91 -5.62
N THR A 150 0.42 -28.66 -6.73
CA THR A 150 -0.02 -30.06 -6.76
C THR A 150 0.65 -30.86 -5.64
N ASP A 151 -0.17 -31.60 -4.88
CA ASP A 151 0.22 -32.44 -3.74
C ASP A 151 0.88 -31.69 -2.56
N LYS A 152 0.70 -30.36 -2.46
CA LYS A 152 1.23 -29.54 -1.36
C LYS A 152 0.15 -29.15 -0.36
N THR A 153 0.46 -29.28 0.93
CA THR A 153 -0.42 -28.84 2.01
C THR A 153 0.01 -27.46 2.50
N PRO A 154 -0.89 -26.47 2.55
CA PRO A 154 -0.55 -25.14 3.04
C PRO A 154 -0.53 -25.12 4.57
N LEU A 155 0.34 -24.28 5.13
CA LEU A 155 0.45 -24.06 6.58
C LEU A 155 0.14 -22.60 6.96
N SER A 156 0.53 -21.68 6.10
CA SER A 156 0.26 -20.25 6.28
C SER A 156 0.44 -19.52 4.96
N PHE A 157 -0.10 -18.30 4.86
CA PHE A 157 0.25 -17.39 3.78
C PHE A 157 0.71 -16.05 4.33
N LYS A 158 1.42 -15.30 3.47
CA LYS A 158 1.90 -13.96 3.73
C LYS A 158 1.45 -13.05 2.59
N LEU A 159 0.85 -11.91 2.93
CA LEU A 159 0.52 -10.83 2.01
C LEU A 159 1.02 -9.51 2.60
N ASP A 160 2.05 -8.91 2.00
CA ASP A 160 2.80 -7.79 2.58
C ASP A 160 3.22 -8.06 4.04
N ASN A 161 2.65 -7.37 5.03
CA ASN A 161 2.97 -7.52 6.46
C ASN A 161 2.06 -8.51 7.20
N PHE A 162 1.03 -9.04 6.55
CA PHE A 162 0.10 -9.99 7.16
C PHE A 162 0.64 -11.41 7.00
N LYS A 163 0.97 -12.08 8.11
CA LYS A 163 1.23 -13.53 8.14
C LYS A 163 0.06 -14.21 8.84
N VAL A 164 -0.61 -15.12 8.13
CA VAL A 164 -1.81 -15.77 8.63
C VAL A 164 -1.67 -17.29 8.52
N GLN A 165 -1.82 -17.97 9.66
CA GLN A 165 -1.87 -19.42 9.72
C GLN A 165 -3.19 -19.93 9.15
N SER A 166 -3.13 -21.03 8.42
CA SER A 166 -4.29 -21.66 7.81
C SER A 166 -4.23 -23.16 7.95
N ASP A 167 -5.40 -23.77 8.11
CA ASP A 167 -5.52 -25.21 8.31
C ASP A 167 -5.53 -25.98 6.98
N ASP A 168 -6.13 -25.40 5.95
CA ASP A 168 -6.22 -25.97 4.60
C ASP A 168 -6.31 -24.89 3.51
N TRP A 169 -6.42 -25.32 2.25
CA TRP A 169 -6.53 -24.43 1.08
C TRP A 169 -7.81 -23.59 1.08
N ASN A 170 -8.93 -24.13 1.57
CA ASN A 170 -10.20 -23.40 1.63
C ASN A 170 -10.13 -22.27 2.67
N ASP A 171 -9.51 -22.53 3.81
CA ASP A 171 -9.26 -21.55 4.85
C ASP A 171 -8.30 -20.43 4.38
N ILE A 172 -7.31 -20.73 3.53
CA ILE A 172 -6.52 -19.68 2.86
C ILE A 172 -7.41 -18.78 2.01
N VAL A 173 -8.29 -19.34 1.17
CA VAL A 173 -9.18 -18.54 0.31
C VAL A 173 -10.05 -17.59 1.14
N ILE A 174 -10.68 -18.11 2.20
CA ILE A 174 -11.56 -17.33 3.09
C ILE A 174 -10.76 -16.22 3.79
N LYS A 175 -9.62 -16.56 4.40
CA LYS A 175 -8.78 -15.59 5.11
C LYS A 175 -8.18 -14.54 4.16
N THR A 176 -7.88 -14.92 2.93
CA THR A 176 -7.47 -13.98 1.88
C THR A 176 -8.58 -12.98 1.59
N ALA A 177 -9.80 -13.46 1.31
CA ALA A 177 -10.94 -12.58 1.06
C ALA A 177 -11.20 -11.62 2.23
N ASP A 178 -11.06 -12.10 3.46
CA ASP A 178 -11.19 -11.27 4.67
C ASP A 178 -10.12 -10.17 4.75
N ILE A 179 -8.85 -10.50 4.47
CA ILE A 179 -7.75 -9.53 4.47
C ILE A 179 -7.93 -8.50 3.36
N LEU A 180 -8.32 -8.95 2.17
CA LEU A 180 -8.59 -8.07 1.03
C LEU A 180 -9.73 -7.10 1.32
N ASN A 181 -10.84 -7.59 1.88
CA ASN A 181 -11.98 -6.76 2.24
C ASN A 181 -11.68 -5.76 3.37
N LYS A 182 -10.84 -6.13 4.36
CA LYS A 182 -10.51 -5.27 5.50
C LYS A 182 -9.45 -4.23 5.17
N ASN A 183 -8.40 -4.64 4.45
CA ASN A 183 -7.18 -3.85 4.30
C ASN A 183 -6.96 -3.31 2.88
N TYR A 184 -7.65 -3.88 1.88
CA TYR A 184 -7.46 -3.53 0.46
C TYR A 184 -8.77 -3.11 -0.21
N LYS A 185 -9.84 -2.79 0.54
CA LYS A 185 -11.18 -2.46 -0.02
C LYS A 185 -11.16 -1.44 -1.16
N PHE A 186 -10.27 -0.46 -1.09
CA PHE A 186 -10.14 0.65 -2.04
C PHE A 186 -9.14 0.38 -3.18
N SER A 187 -8.38 -0.72 -3.12
CA SER A 187 -7.39 -1.04 -4.15
C SER A 187 -8.03 -1.34 -5.50
N ARG A 188 -9.28 -1.81 -5.51
CA ARG A 188 -10.10 -2.03 -6.72
C ARG A 188 -10.33 -0.75 -7.53
N ASP A 189 -10.37 0.41 -6.90
CA ASP A 189 -10.71 1.69 -7.53
C ASP A 189 -9.50 2.42 -8.15
N ILE A 190 -8.27 1.91 -7.95
CA ILE A 190 -7.03 2.55 -8.42
C ILE A 190 -6.91 2.42 -9.95
N MET A 191 -6.99 3.54 -10.70
CA MET A 191 -6.95 3.50 -12.18
C MET A 191 -5.61 3.07 -12.81
N TYR A 192 -4.51 3.10 -12.06
CA TYR A 192 -3.18 2.76 -12.57
C TYR A 192 -2.51 1.70 -11.69
N SER A 193 -2.56 0.45 -12.13
CA SER A 193 -1.73 -0.62 -11.58
C SER A 193 -1.01 -1.30 -12.74
N ASN A 194 0.29 -1.04 -12.87
CA ASN A 194 1.16 -1.83 -13.74
C ASN A 194 1.41 -3.18 -13.05
N ILE A 195 0.39 -4.04 -13.04
CA ILE A 195 0.51 -5.40 -12.51
C ILE A 195 1.28 -6.19 -13.55
N THR A 196 2.50 -6.59 -13.21
CA THR A 196 3.24 -7.54 -14.03
C THR A 196 2.67 -8.91 -13.71
N LEU A 197 2.04 -9.56 -14.70
CA LEU A 197 1.53 -10.92 -14.53
C LEU A 197 2.66 -11.91 -14.89
N PRO A 198 3.28 -12.59 -13.90
CA PRO A 198 4.22 -13.67 -14.17
C PRO A 198 3.50 -14.83 -14.90
N GLU A 199 4.29 -15.67 -15.56
CA GLU A 199 3.77 -16.87 -16.21
C GLU A 199 3.26 -17.86 -15.15
N ILE A 200 1.94 -18.06 -15.09
CA ILE A 200 1.30 -18.95 -14.12
C ILE A 200 1.46 -20.39 -14.60
N ILE A 201 1.99 -21.28 -13.74
CA ILE A 201 2.12 -22.69 -14.07
C ILE A 201 0.73 -23.32 -14.15
N SER A 202 0.30 -23.66 -15.37
CA SER A 202 -1.03 -24.23 -15.64
C SER A 202 -0.99 -25.76 -15.56
N LYS A 203 -1.11 -26.28 -14.34
CA LYS A 203 -1.27 -27.72 -14.07
C LYS A 203 -2.56 -27.95 -13.30
N LYS A 204 -3.42 -28.84 -13.80
CA LYS A 204 -4.69 -29.17 -13.13
C LYS A 204 -4.46 -29.98 -11.85
N SER A 205 -4.83 -29.40 -10.72
CA SER A 205 -4.99 -30.10 -9.44
C SER A 205 -5.95 -29.30 -8.54
N PRO A 206 -6.60 -29.91 -7.53
CA PRO A 206 -7.48 -29.19 -6.61
C PRO A 206 -6.79 -28.02 -5.92
N GLU A 207 -5.53 -28.18 -5.52
CA GLU A 207 -4.72 -27.14 -4.88
C GLU A 207 -4.51 -25.94 -5.81
N ASN A 208 -4.25 -26.21 -7.09
CA ASN A 208 -4.07 -25.16 -8.09
C ASN A 208 -5.39 -24.46 -8.43
N GLU A 209 -6.57 -25.10 -8.27
CA GLU A 209 -7.87 -24.42 -8.40
C GLU A 209 -8.09 -23.39 -7.27
N PHE A 210 -7.70 -23.72 -6.03
CA PHE A 210 -7.74 -22.76 -4.92
C PHE A 210 -6.75 -21.61 -5.13
N ARG A 211 -5.53 -21.93 -5.58
CA ARG A 211 -4.52 -20.94 -5.98
C ARG A 211 -5.05 -19.99 -7.06
N ASP A 212 -5.67 -20.52 -8.11
CA ASP A 212 -6.21 -19.71 -9.20
C ASP A 212 -7.31 -18.77 -8.71
N THR A 213 -8.16 -19.23 -7.79
CA THR A 213 -9.15 -18.39 -7.10
C THR A 213 -8.49 -17.24 -6.33
N ILE A 214 -7.38 -17.51 -5.64
CA ILE A 214 -6.61 -16.48 -4.93
C ILE A 214 -6.00 -15.47 -5.92
N ILE A 215 -5.43 -15.95 -7.03
CA ILE A 215 -4.88 -15.09 -8.09
C ILE A 215 -5.97 -14.17 -8.66
N GLU A 216 -7.16 -14.70 -8.96
CA GLU A 216 -8.30 -13.90 -9.43
C GLU A 216 -8.67 -12.80 -8.43
N MET A 217 -8.73 -13.12 -7.14
CA MET A 217 -8.98 -12.12 -6.09
C MET A 217 -7.87 -11.06 -6.03
N LEU A 218 -6.60 -11.46 -6.08
CA LEU A 218 -5.49 -10.50 -6.05
C LEU A 218 -5.50 -9.57 -7.26
N ILE A 219 -5.84 -10.09 -8.45
CA ILE A 219 -5.99 -9.30 -9.68
C ILE A 219 -7.18 -8.33 -9.56
N GLU A 220 -8.34 -8.77 -9.06
CA GLU A 220 -9.50 -7.89 -8.81
C GLU A 220 -9.09 -6.69 -7.93
N TYR A 221 -8.33 -6.98 -6.87
CA TYR A 221 -7.81 -6.01 -5.93
C TYR A 221 -6.53 -5.30 -6.40
N LYS A 222 -6.08 -5.51 -7.64
CA LYS A 222 -4.90 -4.86 -8.22
C LYS A 222 -3.62 -5.04 -7.40
N ILE A 223 -3.46 -6.19 -6.77
CA ILE A 223 -2.30 -6.55 -5.96
C ILE A 223 -1.30 -7.35 -6.80
N ASP A 224 -0.03 -7.02 -6.66
CA ASP A 224 1.07 -7.75 -7.30
C ASP A 224 1.19 -9.18 -6.72
N LEU A 225 1.20 -10.19 -7.58
CA LEU A 225 1.27 -11.59 -7.19
C LEU A 225 2.57 -11.95 -6.45
N SER A 226 3.67 -11.23 -6.70
CA SER A 226 4.96 -11.44 -6.02
C SER A 226 4.90 -11.14 -4.50
N LYS A 227 3.90 -10.37 -4.07
CA LYS A 227 3.68 -10.04 -2.66
C LYS A 227 2.99 -11.14 -1.86
N TYR A 228 2.46 -12.15 -2.56
CA TYR A 228 1.70 -13.23 -1.95
C TYR A 228 2.53 -14.51 -1.92
N LEU A 229 2.88 -14.96 -0.72
CA LEU A 229 3.71 -16.14 -0.48
C LEU A 229 2.96 -17.17 0.36
N ILE A 230 3.02 -18.44 -0.02
CA ILE A 230 2.42 -19.56 0.72
C ILE A 230 3.52 -20.42 1.31
N LEU A 231 3.44 -20.67 2.61
CA LEU A 231 4.24 -21.69 3.28
C LEU A 231 3.57 -23.04 3.11
N VAL A 232 4.29 -24.01 2.56
CA VAL A 232 3.82 -25.38 2.36
C VAL A 232 4.59 -26.39 3.21
N LYS A 233 3.96 -27.52 3.49
CA LYS A 233 4.58 -28.69 4.13
C LYS A 233 5.24 -29.60 3.11
#